data_AF-A0A938LRN7-F1
#
_entry.id   AF-A0A938LRN7-F1
#
_cell.length_a   1.000
_cell.length_b   1.000
_cell.length_c   1.000
_cell.angle_alpha   90.00
_cell.angle_beta   90.00
_cell.angle_gamma   90.00
#
_symmetry.space_group_name_H-M   'P 1'
#
loop_
_entity.id
_entity.type
_entity.pdbx_description
1 polymer ?
#
loop_
_entity_poly.entity_id
_entity_poly.type
_entity_poly.pdbx_seq_one_letter_code
_entity_poly.pdbx_strand_id
1 'polypeptide(L)'
;MTCDMHLVEGDLEMAKRRQRRDLAGRAVLLIVATLLAAGSVLADDADRIQPWTQNPRYWQYKGQPVLLLGGSKDDNLFQIPDLKEHLDAMAAVGGNYIRNTMSDRKDFDFEVYPFQQLPDGKYDLEQWNEEYWQRFENLLRWTAEREITVQIEVWDRFDYSTRNWPGHPYYPKNNVNYTYEQSGFAAEYPDHPGQNKQPFFFTTPGQRNNTVVLRYQQRFVDKMLAHSLRYDHVLYCMDNETSGEEAWGAFWAAHIHQRATEAGKKVHMTEMWDAWDLKAPQHRRTFDHPERYDFADVSQNNHQKGQTHWDNFQWVREYLAARPRPINTVKTYGADTGRFGNDRDGLERFWRHIIGGAASARFHRPTSGLGLSESAVAAIKAARKLESLVRLWDVEPANHLLSDRAANEAYLAARRGTGYALYFPNGGSVGLDLKDAPGRFEVRWIDAGTGEWDKRETVEGGAVATLKAPAQGHWAAAIVKNTTGRGQSEKASLRSGSGGPAGPIRLHPENPHYFLFRDRPT
;
A
#
# COMPACT_ATOMS: atom_id res chain seq x y z
N MET A 1 -6.79 65.60 -72.24
CA MET A 1 -6.34 65.48 -70.83
C MET A 1 -6.60 64.06 -70.39
N THR A 2 -5.57 63.23 -70.47
CA THR A 2 -5.49 61.87 -69.94
C THR A 2 -5.18 61.94 -68.44
N CYS A 3 -5.91 61.20 -67.60
CA CYS A 3 -5.32 60.41 -66.49
C CYS A 3 -6.37 59.55 -65.78
N ASP A 4 -6.22 58.25 -65.99
CA ASP A 4 -6.35 57.10 -65.08
C ASP A 4 -7.35 57.12 -63.92
N MET A 5 -8.38 56.29 -64.12
CA MET A 5 -9.27 55.73 -63.11
C MET A 5 -8.95 54.24 -62.98
N HIS A 6 -7.81 53.90 -62.37
CA HIS A 6 -7.44 52.54 -61.96
C HIS A 6 -6.64 52.66 -60.67
N LEU A 7 -7.20 52.19 -59.55
CA LEU A 7 -6.54 51.81 -58.28
C LEU A 7 -7.54 51.96 -57.11
N VAL A 8 -8.58 51.11 -57.03
CA VAL A 8 -9.35 50.95 -55.76
C VAL A 8 -9.76 49.49 -55.48
N GLU A 9 -9.84 48.59 -56.48
CA GLU A 9 -10.30 47.21 -56.24
C GLU A 9 -9.20 46.23 -55.78
N GLY A 10 -7.92 46.47 -56.07
CA GLY A 10 -6.83 45.57 -55.68
C GLY A 10 -6.52 45.55 -54.18
N ASP A 11 -6.63 46.71 -53.51
CA ASP A 11 -6.23 46.86 -52.11
C ASP A 11 -7.26 46.28 -51.13
N LEU A 12 -8.54 46.26 -51.51
CA LEU A 12 -9.61 45.71 -50.66
C LEU A 12 -9.60 44.16 -50.62
N GLU A 13 -9.23 43.51 -51.73
CA GLU A 13 -9.05 42.05 -51.82
C GLU A 13 -7.80 41.60 -51.04
N MET A 14 -6.70 42.35 -51.12
CA MET A 14 -5.49 42.09 -50.34
C MET A 14 -5.71 42.24 -48.83
N ALA A 15 -6.44 43.26 -48.39
CA ALA A 15 -6.76 43.46 -46.98
C ALA A 15 -7.62 42.32 -46.41
N LYS A 16 -8.63 41.86 -47.16
CA LYS A 16 -9.50 40.73 -46.76
C LYS A 16 -8.76 39.39 -46.74
N ARG A 17 -7.81 39.16 -47.67
CA ARG A 17 -6.94 37.97 -47.66
C ARG A 17 -5.94 37.97 -46.51
N ARG A 18 -5.40 39.15 -46.12
CA ARG A 18 -4.53 39.28 -44.94
C ARG A 18 -5.29 39.00 -43.65
N GLN A 19 -6.50 39.54 -43.50
CA GLN A 19 -7.33 39.33 -42.31
C GLN A 19 -7.80 37.87 -42.15
N ARG A 20 -8.11 37.17 -43.25
CA ARG A 20 -8.45 35.73 -43.24
C ARG A 20 -7.24 34.83 -42.95
N ARG A 21 -6.03 35.19 -43.41
CA ARG A 21 -4.79 34.47 -43.07
C ARG A 21 -4.39 34.66 -41.60
N ASP A 22 -4.61 35.84 -41.02
CA ASP A 22 -4.34 36.09 -39.60
C ASP A 22 -5.34 35.38 -38.66
N LEU A 23 -6.63 35.30 -39.04
CA LEU A 23 -7.60 34.51 -38.26
C LEU A 23 -7.32 33.00 -38.35
N ALA A 24 -6.95 32.48 -39.52
CA ALA A 24 -6.59 31.07 -39.67
C ALA A 24 -5.29 30.73 -38.92
N GLY A 25 -4.29 31.60 -38.96
CA GLY A 25 -3.04 31.44 -38.19
C GLY A 25 -3.26 31.50 -36.67
N ARG A 26 -4.14 32.38 -36.19
CA ARG A 26 -4.50 32.47 -34.77
C ARG A 26 -5.38 31.31 -34.29
N ALA A 27 -6.30 30.82 -35.12
CA ALA A 27 -7.10 29.64 -34.80
C ALA A 27 -6.26 28.36 -34.78
N VAL A 28 -5.30 28.20 -35.69
CA VAL A 28 -4.36 27.06 -35.68
C VAL A 28 -3.39 27.15 -34.50
N LEU A 29 -2.90 28.34 -34.13
CA LEU A 29 -2.09 28.50 -32.92
C LEU A 29 -2.89 28.24 -31.63
N LEU A 30 -4.17 28.63 -31.56
CA LEU A 30 -5.02 28.32 -30.40
C LEU A 30 -5.36 26.83 -30.30
N ILE A 31 -5.57 26.14 -31.42
CA ILE A 31 -5.83 24.69 -31.46
C ILE A 31 -4.56 23.90 -31.11
N VAL A 32 -3.38 24.35 -31.55
CA VAL A 32 -2.10 23.74 -31.14
C VAL A 32 -1.76 24.04 -29.67
N ALA A 33 -2.10 25.24 -29.16
CA ALA A 33 -1.91 25.58 -27.74
C ALA A 33 -2.90 24.85 -26.81
N THR A 34 -4.13 24.56 -27.25
CA THR A 34 -5.08 23.73 -26.49
C THR A 34 -4.78 22.24 -26.60
N LEU A 35 -4.21 21.76 -27.70
CA LEU A 35 -3.70 20.38 -27.82
C LEU A 35 -2.37 20.16 -27.07
N LEU A 36 -1.59 21.21 -26.79
CA LEU A 36 -0.40 21.13 -25.92
C LEU A 36 -0.71 21.32 -24.44
N ALA A 37 -1.90 21.82 -24.08
CA ALA A 37 -2.37 21.92 -22.69
C ALA A 37 -3.20 20.69 -22.25
N ALA A 38 -3.61 19.83 -23.18
CA ALA A 38 -4.30 18.57 -22.91
C ALA A 38 -3.31 17.40 -23.01
N GLY A 39 -2.41 17.31 -22.03
CA GLY A 39 -1.43 16.23 -21.99
C GLY A 39 -0.16 16.55 -21.22
N SER A 40 -0.25 17.25 -20.08
CA SER A 40 0.75 16.98 -19.05
C SER A 40 0.47 15.56 -18.56
N VAL A 41 1.06 14.57 -19.22
CA VAL A 41 1.33 13.29 -18.58
C VAL A 41 2.15 13.69 -17.37
N LEU A 42 1.52 13.74 -16.18
CA LEU A 42 2.22 13.97 -14.94
C LEU A 42 3.36 12.97 -14.94
N ALA A 43 4.60 13.45 -15.03
CA ALA A 43 5.76 12.58 -15.14
C ALA A 43 5.74 11.60 -13.96
N ASP A 44 6.16 10.37 -14.23
CA ASP A 44 6.38 9.36 -13.21
C ASP A 44 7.46 9.91 -12.27
N ASP A 45 7.03 10.38 -11.11
CA ASP A 45 7.91 10.94 -10.10
C ASP A 45 8.43 9.77 -9.31
N ALA A 46 9.72 9.48 -9.48
CA ALA A 46 10.36 8.34 -8.84
C ALA A 46 10.22 8.41 -7.30
N ASP A 47 10.07 9.61 -6.73
CA ASP A 47 9.94 9.81 -5.29
C ASP A 47 8.59 9.34 -4.74
N ARG A 48 7.57 9.13 -5.58
CA ARG A 48 6.23 8.69 -5.15
C ARG A 48 6.09 7.19 -4.98
N ILE A 49 5.26 6.76 -4.03
CA ILE A 49 4.77 5.38 -3.99
C ILE A 49 3.94 5.13 -5.25
N GLN A 50 4.33 4.15 -6.07
CA GLN A 50 3.61 3.78 -7.30
C GLN A 50 3.92 2.34 -7.71
N PRO A 51 3.10 1.69 -8.56
CA PRO A 51 3.44 0.38 -9.09
C PRO A 51 4.81 0.41 -9.79
N TRP A 52 5.66 -0.58 -9.49
CA TRP A 52 7.01 -0.65 -10.04
C TRP A 52 6.98 -1.03 -11.51
N THR A 53 7.64 -0.26 -12.37
CA THR A 53 7.49 -0.40 -13.83
C THR A 53 8.06 -1.71 -14.38
N GLN A 54 9.09 -2.28 -13.76
CA GLN A 54 9.70 -3.55 -14.17
C GLN A 54 8.89 -4.78 -13.73
N ASN A 55 8.18 -4.68 -12.60
CA ASN A 55 7.24 -5.70 -12.16
C ASN A 55 6.06 -5.01 -11.44
N PRO A 56 4.97 -4.72 -12.15
CA PRO A 56 3.87 -3.91 -11.63
C PRO A 56 3.08 -4.61 -10.52
N ARG A 57 3.36 -5.88 -10.22
CA ARG A 57 2.81 -6.57 -9.04
C ARG A 57 3.38 -6.06 -7.72
N TYR A 58 4.44 -5.25 -7.75
CA TYR A 58 5.07 -4.69 -6.56
C TYR A 58 5.08 -3.16 -6.61
N TRP A 59 5.30 -2.56 -5.45
CA TRP A 59 5.43 -1.12 -5.31
C TRP A 59 6.87 -0.68 -5.55
N GLN A 60 7.03 0.60 -5.87
CA GLN A 60 8.30 1.32 -5.82
C GLN A 60 8.12 2.60 -5.01
N TYR A 61 9.18 3.04 -4.33
CA TYR A 61 9.25 4.31 -3.63
C TYR A 61 10.68 4.85 -3.76
N LYS A 62 10.85 6.13 -4.10
CA LYS A 62 12.16 6.75 -4.38
C LYS A 62 13.00 6.00 -5.43
N GLY A 63 12.35 5.56 -6.49
CA GLY A 63 12.98 4.84 -7.61
C GLY A 63 13.31 3.38 -7.33
N GLN A 64 13.01 2.86 -6.13
CA GLN A 64 13.39 1.50 -5.72
C GLN A 64 12.18 0.60 -5.49
N PRO A 65 12.19 -0.66 -5.95
CA PRO A 65 11.15 -1.62 -5.60
C PRO A 65 11.10 -1.82 -4.10
N VAL A 66 9.89 -1.97 -3.55
CA VAL A 66 9.67 -2.13 -2.12
C VAL A 66 8.55 -3.12 -1.82
N LEU A 67 8.81 -4.00 -0.86
CA LEU A 67 7.79 -4.81 -0.19
C LEU A 67 7.31 -4.07 1.06
N LEU A 68 6.00 -3.83 1.13
CA LEU A 68 5.36 -3.07 2.21
C LEU A 68 4.98 -3.99 3.37
N LEU A 69 5.67 -3.89 4.51
CA LEU A 69 5.45 -4.72 5.70
C LEU A 69 5.13 -3.86 6.91
N GLY A 70 4.27 -4.33 7.80
CA GLY A 70 4.08 -3.64 9.07
C GLY A 70 3.04 -4.24 9.99
N GLY A 71 2.62 -3.42 10.95
CA GLY A 71 1.61 -3.73 11.93
C GLY A 71 1.35 -2.48 12.75
N SER A 72 0.10 -2.26 13.15
CA SER A 72 -0.19 -1.16 14.08
C SER A 72 -1.19 -1.57 15.13
N LYS A 73 -1.11 -0.94 16.29
CA LYS A 73 -1.91 -1.26 17.48
C LYS A 73 -3.30 -0.62 17.48
N ASP A 74 -3.54 0.29 16.55
CA ASP A 74 -4.82 0.96 16.36
C ASP A 74 -5.18 1.13 14.87
N ASP A 75 -6.44 1.43 14.56
CA ASP A 75 -6.93 1.71 13.22
C ASP A 75 -6.97 3.20 12.91
N ASN A 76 -7.44 4.04 13.84
CA ASN A 76 -7.36 5.50 13.74
C ASN A 76 -6.00 6.00 14.23
N LEU A 77 -4.92 5.37 13.73
CA LEU A 77 -3.58 5.42 14.30
C LEU A 77 -3.07 6.85 14.57
N PHE A 78 -3.41 7.83 13.73
CA PHE A 78 -3.03 9.23 13.95
C PHE A 78 -3.48 9.82 15.31
N GLN A 79 -4.49 9.25 15.95
CA GLN A 79 -5.03 9.77 17.21
C GLN A 79 -4.31 9.27 18.47
N ILE A 80 -3.50 8.21 18.39
CA ILE A 80 -2.89 7.61 19.57
C ILE A 80 -1.89 8.57 20.24
N PRO A 81 -1.81 8.63 21.58
CA PRO A 81 -0.91 9.55 22.28
C PRO A 81 0.58 9.30 22.03
N ASP A 82 0.98 8.04 21.81
CA ASP A 82 2.36 7.58 21.64
C ASP A 82 2.68 7.20 20.18
N LEU A 83 2.10 7.95 19.24
CA LEU A 83 2.22 7.68 17.82
C LEU A 83 3.68 7.62 17.35
N LYS A 84 4.51 8.57 17.80
CA LYS A 84 5.89 8.68 17.33
C LYS A 84 6.72 7.48 17.79
N GLU A 85 6.58 7.08 19.05
CA GLU A 85 7.22 5.91 19.64
C GLU A 85 6.80 4.62 18.91
N HIS A 86 5.52 4.51 18.57
CA HIS A 86 5.01 3.39 17.80
C HIS A 86 5.64 3.31 16.39
N LEU A 87 5.76 4.45 15.69
CA LEU A 87 6.40 4.52 14.38
C LEU A 87 7.91 4.23 14.45
N ASP A 88 8.60 4.73 15.48
CA ASP A 88 10.02 4.44 15.74
C ASP A 88 10.26 2.94 15.96
N ALA A 89 9.42 2.30 16.79
CA ALA A 89 9.49 0.86 17.04
C ALA A 89 9.27 0.03 15.77
N MET A 90 8.32 0.44 14.92
CA MET A 90 8.05 -0.25 13.66
C MET A 90 9.22 -0.08 12.66
N ALA A 91 9.74 1.14 12.51
CA ALA A 91 10.87 1.41 11.61
C ALA A 91 12.13 0.65 12.04
N ALA A 92 12.40 0.56 13.34
CA ALA A 92 13.57 -0.14 13.90
C ALA A 92 13.64 -1.63 13.54
N VAL A 93 12.50 -2.24 13.16
CA VAL A 93 12.42 -3.65 12.78
C VAL A 93 12.24 -3.85 11.27
N GLY A 94 12.31 -2.76 10.49
CA GLY A 94 12.14 -2.75 9.04
C GLY A 94 10.69 -2.73 8.56
N GLY A 95 9.73 -2.41 9.43
CA GLY A 95 8.36 -2.13 9.02
C GLY A 95 8.26 -0.75 8.35
N ASN A 96 7.52 -0.67 7.25
CA ASN A 96 7.43 0.50 6.38
C ASN A 96 6.01 0.72 5.83
N TYR A 97 4.98 0.15 6.47
CA TYR A 97 3.61 0.25 5.98
C TYR A 97 2.59 0.22 7.11
N ILE A 98 1.75 1.25 7.16
CA ILE A 98 0.65 1.37 8.13
C ILE A 98 -0.70 1.53 7.44
N ARG A 99 -1.74 1.14 8.18
CA ARG A 99 -3.13 1.49 7.92
C ARG A 99 -3.51 2.67 8.79
N ASN A 100 -4.22 3.63 8.22
CA ASN A 100 -4.84 4.71 8.97
C ASN A 100 -6.28 4.92 8.49
N THR A 101 -7.24 4.51 9.29
CA THR A 101 -8.64 4.84 9.05
C THR A 101 -8.89 6.26 9.53
N MET A 102 -9.59 7.08 8.74
CA MET A 102 -10.05 8.41 9.15
C MET A 102 -11.21 8.35 10.16
N SER A 103 -11.40 7.19 10.80
CA SER A 103 -12.37 6.93 11.84
C SER A 103 -12.14 7.85 13.03
N ASP A 104 -13.23 8.31 13.61
CA ASP A 104 -13.28 9.17 14.77
C ASP A 104 -14.12 8.57 15.91
N ARG A 105 -14.29 7.23 15.89
CA ARG A 105 -14.86 6.49 17.02
C ARG A 105 -14.10 6.82 18.30
N LYS A 106 -14.87 7.10 19.36
CA LYS A 106 -14.38 7.19 20.72
C LYS A 106 -14.32 5.80 21.35
N ASP A 107 -13.42 4.97 20.81
CA ASP A 107 -13.17 3.63 21.34
C ASP A 107 -12.36 3.73 22.65
N PHE A 108 -11.59 4.80 22.80
CA PHE A 108 -10.87 5.22 24.00
C PHE A 108 -11.22 6.69 24.37
N ASP A 109 -10.54 7.23 25.38
CA ASP A 109 -10.78 8.58 25.91
C ASP A 109 -9.94 9.69 25.23
N PHE A 110 -9.08 9.35 24.27
CA PHE A 110 -8.14 10.31 23.67
C PHE A 110 -8.63 10.87 22.32
N GLU A 111 -9.66 10.25 21.74
CA GLU A 111 -10.15 10.54 20.40
C GLU A 111 -11.00 11.80 20.36
N VAL A 112 -10.75 12.58 19.32
CA VAL A 112 -11.48 13.80 19.03
C VAL A 112 -12.12 13.70 17.65
N TYR A 113 -13.22 14.44 17.48
CA TYR A 113 -13.91 14.55 16.19
C TYR A 113 -13.25 15.64 15.32
N PRO A 114 -13.41 15.58 13.98
CA PRO A 114 -12.77 16.53 13.06
C PRO A 114 -13.39 17.93 13.07
N PHE A 115 -14.56 18.12 13.67
CA PHE A 115 -15.32 19.38 13.66
C PHE A 115 -15.28 20.09 15.01
N GLN A 116 -15.34 21.42 14.99
CA GLN A 116 -15.35 22.23 16.21
C GLN A 116 -16.59 21.94 17.05
N GLN A 117 -16.39 21.63 18.33
CA GLN A 117 -17.48 21.57 19.31
C GLN A 117 -17.75 22.97 19.89
N LEU A 118 -19.01 23.39 19.86
CA LEU A 118 -19.49 24.66 20.38
C LEU A 118 -19.74 24.56 21.90
N PRO A 119 -19.88 25.70 22.62
CA PRO A 119 -20.12 25.70 24.06
C PRO A 119 -21.39 24.95 24.52
N ASP A 120 -22.37 24.78 23.63
CA ASP A 120 -23.61 24.02 23.89
C ASP A 120 -23.45 22.50 23.69
N GLY A 121 -22.25 22.04 23.32
CA GLY A 121 -21.93 20.65 23.08
C GLY A 121 -22.20 20.15 21.66
N LYS A 122 -22.84 20.96 20.79
CA LYS A 122 -23.04 20.63 19.37
C LYS A 122 -21.79 20.90 18.56
N TYR A 123 -21.71 20.34 17.36
CA TYR A 123 -20.66 20.55 16.38
C TYR A 123 -21.09 21.55 15.32
N ASP A 124 -20.16 22.38 14.87
CA ASP A 124 -20.29 23.11 13.61
C ASP A 124 -19.46 22.40 12.53
N LEU A 125 -20.15 21.73 11.61
CA LEU A 125 -19.57 21.00 10.49
C LEU A 125 -18.93 21.94 9.44
N GLU A 126 -18.97 23.27 9.63
CA GLU A 126 -18.27 24.27 8.83
C GLU A 126 -16.96 24.75 9.47
N GLN A 127 -16.70 24.38 10.73
CA GLN A 127 -15.50 24.71 11.47
C GLN A 127 -14.71 23.45 11.85
N TRP A 128 -13.38 23.54 11.77
CA TRP A 128 -12.51 22.40 12.05
C TRP A 128 -12.11 22.35 13.52
N ASN A 129 -11.96 21.14 14.04
CA ASN A 129 -11.16 20.91 15.23
C ASN A 129 -9.67 20.85 14.83
N GLU A 130 -8.91 21.88 15.15
CA GLU A 130 -7.49 21.97 14.78
C GLU A 130 -6.64 20.84 15.39
N GLU A 131 -7.02 20.31 16.57
CA GLU A 131 -6.30 19.21 17.20
C GLU A 131 -6.34 17.94 16.33
N TYR A 132 -7.51 17.58 15.81
CA TYR A 132 -7.68 16.42 14.92
C TYR A 132 -6.74 16.50 13.72
N TRP A 133 -6.74 17.66 13.04
CA TRP A 133 -5.96 17.85 11.82
C TRP A 133 -4.47 18.01 12.10
N GLN A 134 -4.08 18.55 13.25
CA GLN A 134 -2.68 18.57 13.68
C GLN A 134 -2.16 17.16 13.98
N ARG A 135 -2.96 16.30 14.61
CA ARG A 135 -2.63 14.89 14.82
C ARG A 135 -2.46 14.14 13.49
N PHE A 136 -3.36 14.38 12.52
CA PHE A 136 -3.25 13.80 11.19
C PHE A 136 -2.00 14.29 10.43
N GLU A 137 -1.68 15.59 10.49
CA GLU A 137 -0.46 16.14 9.92
C GLU A 137 0.79 15.51 10.54
N ASN A 138 0.80 15.32 11.86
CA ASN A 138 1.91 14.69 12.55
C ASN A 138 2.15 13.26 12.08
N LEU A 139 1.08 12.47 11.88
CA LEU A 139 1.19 11.14 11.27
C LEU A 139 1.91 11.21 9.92
N LEU A 140 1.41 12.06 8.99
CA LEU A 140 1.96 12.14 7.64
C LEU A 140 3.42 12.59 7.63
N ARG A 141 3.76 13.59 8.44
CA ARG A 141 5.14 14.06 8.59
C ARG A 141 6.06 12.98 9.18
N TRP A 142 5.68 12.39 10.31
CA TRP A 142 6.55 11.42 11.00
C TRP A 142 6.70 10.11 10.23
N THR A 143 5.69 9.72 9.46
CA THR A 143 5.80 8.58 8.53
C THR A 143 6.70 8.90 7.35
N ALA A 144 6.65 10.12 6.78
CA ALA A 144 7.57 10.57 5.73
C ALA A 144 9.04 10.50 6.17
N GLU A 145 9.32 11.01 7.38
CA GLU A 145 10.67 10.99 8.00
C GLU A 145 11.26 9.58 8.14
N ARG A 146 10.39 8.56 8.21
CA ARG A 146 10.75 7.14 8.43
C ARG A 146 10.53 6.27 7.18
N GLU A 147 10.15 6.87 6.06
CA GLU A 147 9.83 6.16 4.81
C GLU A 147 8.75 5.08 4.99
N ILE A 148 7.79 5.35 5.88
CA ILE A 148 6.65 4.47 6.15
C ILE A 148 5.51 4.89 5.22
N THR A 149 5.08 4.02 4.32
CA THR A 149 3.88 4.24 3.48
C THR A 149 2.60 4.20 4.32
N VAL A 150 1.68 5.13 4.07
CA VAL A 150 0.38 5.21 4.75
C VAL A 150 -0.73 4.83 3.78
N GLN A 151 -1.50 3.78 4.07
CA GLN A 151 -2.78 3.53 3.41
C GLN A 151 -3.90 4.17 4.24
N ILE A 152 -4.51 5.21 3.70
CA ILE A 152 -5.64 5.90 4.30
C ILE A 152 -6.92 5.19 3.90
N GLU A 153 -7.73 4.81 4.87
CA GLU A 153 -9.13 4.43 4.65
C GLU A 153 -10.01 5.64 4.93
N VAL A 154 -10.68 6.14 3.89
CA VAL A 154 -11.37 7.44 3.91
C VAL A 154 -12.62 7.36 4.78
N TRP A 155 -13.38 6.27 4.67
CA TRP A 155 -14.60 6.06 5.42
C TRP A 155 -14.59 4.74 6.16
N ASP A 156 -15.26 4.71 7.32
CA ASP A 156 -15.51 3.50 8.06
C ASP A 156 -16.98 3.39 8.45
N ARG A 157 -17.70 2.46 7.80
CA ARG A 157 -19.13 2.23 8.01
C ARG A 157 -19.53 1.96 9.46
N PHE A 158 -18.59 1.48 10.26
CA PHE A 158 -18.83 1.16 11.66
C PHE A 158 -18.95 2.41 12.55
N ASP A 159 -18.54 3.59 12.08
CA ASP A 159 -18.67 4.86 12.83
C ASP A 159 -20.12 5.35 12.86
N TYR A 160 -20.88 5.03 11.81
CA TYR A 160 -22.14 5.71 11.53
C TYR A 160 -23.37 4.90 11.94
N SER A 161 -23.25 3.76 12.62
CA SER A 161 -24.42 2.93 13.00
C SER A 161 -24.33 2.42 14.44
N THR A 162 -25.41 1.83 14.93
CA THR A 162 -25.50 1.21 16.26
C THR A 162 -25.10 2.18 17.39
N ARG A 163 -24.22 1.77 18.30
CA ARG A 163 -23.78 2.58 19.46
C ARG A 163 -22.96 3.82 19.09
N ASN A 164 -22.35 3.84 17.90
CA ASN A 164 -21.46 4.93 17.50
C ASN A 164 -22.23 6.11 16.89
N TRP A 165 -23.43 5.86 16.33
CA TRP A 165 -24.24 6.88 15.67
C TRP A 165 -24.72 8.02 16.58
N PRO A 166 -25.32 7.77 17.77
CA PRO A 166 -25.93 8.86 18.55
C PRO A 166 -24.95 9.93 19.04
N GLY A 167 -23.66 9.60 19.17
CA GLY A 167 -22.61 10.53 19.60
C GLY A 167 -21.88 11.24 18.45
N HIS A 168 -22.11 10.85 17.20
CA HIS A 168 -21.35 11.33 16.04
C HIS A 168 -21.72 12.79 15.68
N PRO A 169 -20.77 13.64 15.24
CA PRO A 169 -21.07 14.96 14.68
C PRO A 169 -22.10 14.99 13.54
N TYR A 170 -22.12 13.98 12.66
CA TYR A 170 -23.10 13.90 11.56
C TYR A 170 -24.52 13.56 12.04
N TYR A 171 -24.70 13.16 13.30
CA TYR A 171 -26.00 12.96 13.91
C TYR A 171 -26.75 14.30 14.01
N PRO A 172 -27.96 14.45 13.43
CA PRO A 172 -28.62 15.76 13.34
C PRO A 172 -28.89 16.48 14.67
N LYS A 173 -28.96 15.78 15.81
CA LYS A 173 -29.06 16.45 17.13
C LYS A 173 -27.75 17.07 17.61
N ASN A 174 -26.63 16.56 17.10
CA ASN A 174 -25.30 16.93 17.56
C ASN A 174 -24.66 18.02 16.71
N ASN A 175 -25.30 18.53 15.65
CA ASN A 175 -24.75 19.65 14.89
C ASN A 175 -25.77 20.78 14.69
N VAL A 176 -25.25 21.94 14.28
CA VAL A 176 -26.06 23.15 14.02
C VAL A 176 -26.42 23.31 12.54
N ASN A 177 -25.95 22.41 11.68
CA ASN A 177 -25.88 22.60 10.24
C ASN A 177 -27.11 22.05 9.50
N TYR A 178 -27.75 21.01 10.02
CA TYR A 178 -28.99 20.47 9.47
C TYR A 178 -29.81 19.71 10.52
N THR A 179 -31.10 19.54 10.22
CA THR A 179 -32.06 18.73 11.00
C THR A 179 -32.24 17.34 10.41
N TYR A 180 -32.97 16.46 11.11
CA TYR A 180 -33.39 15.15 10.56
C TYR A 180 -34.20 15.29 9.28
N GLU A 181 -35.11 16.26 9.22
CA GLU A 181 -35.96 16.49 8.04
C GLU A 181 -35.11 16.89 6.83
N GLN A 182 -34.16 17.80 7.03
CA GLN A 182 -33.28 18.25 5.95
C GLN A 182 -32.29 17.17 5.49
N SER A 183 -31.72 16.41 6.42
CA SER A 183 -30.75 15.35 6.10
C SER A 183 -31.41 14.05 5.62
N GLY A 184 -32.68 13.82 5.94
CA GLY A 184 -33.35 12.54 5.71
C GLY A 184 -32.81 11.39 6.58
N PHE A 185 -32.01 11.70 7.61
CA PHE A 185 -31.51 10.69 8.54
C PHE A 185 -32.54 10.32 9.61
N ALA A 186 -32.46 9.09 10.09
CA ALA A 186 -33.18 8.62 11.28
C ALA A 186 -32.35 8.84 12.55
N ALA A 187 -33.05 8.83 13.69
CA ALA A 187 -32.40 8.87 15.00
C ALA A 187 -31.61 7.60 15.31
N GLU A 188 -31.98 6.46 14.73
CA GLU A 188 -31.37 5.17 15.03
C GLU A 188 -31.16 4.33 13.78
N TYR A 189 -30.04 3.61 13.76
CA TYR A 189 -29.70 2.61 12.75
C TYR A 189 -29.17 1.37 13.49
N PRO A 190 -30.05 0.47 13.97
CA PRO A 190 -29.69 -0.60 14.90
C PRO A 190 -29.04 -1.80 14.23
N ASP A 191 -29.20 -1.94 12.91
CA ASP A 191 -28.65 -3.06 12.17
C ASP A 191 -27.13 -2.99 12.09
N HIS A 192 -26.48 -4.16 12.04
CA HIS A 192 -25.04 -4.25 11.85
C HIS A 192 -24.63 -3.45 10.60
N PRO A 193 -23.55 -2.65 10.64
CA PRO A 193 -23.10 -1.83 9.52
C PRO A 193 -23.06 -2.61 8.21
N GLY A 194 -22.61 -3.88 8.28
CA GLY A 194 -22.65 -4.96 7.27
C GLY A 194 -23.89 -5.01 6.37
N GLN A 195 -25.07 -4.69 6.91
CA GLN A 195 -26.35 -4.71 6.20
C GLN A 195 -26.53 -3.55 5.20
N ASN A 196 -25.61 -2.57 5.21
CA ASN A 196 -25.57 -1.44 4.28
C ASN A 196 -26.89 -0.64 4.22
N LYS A 197 -27.48 -0.35 5.39
CA LYS A 197 -28.76 0.38 5.48
C LYS A 197 -28.63 1.85 5.84
N GLN A 198 -27.45 2.29 6.27
CA GLN A 198 -27.18 3.66 6.73
C GLN A 198 -27.11 4.63 5.53
N PRO A 199 -28.06 5.59 5.37
CA PRO A 199 -28.09 6.52 4.24
C PRO A 199 -26.85 7.42 4.07
N PHE A 200 -25.98 7.54 5.08
CA PHE A 200 -24.69 8.23 4.97
C PHE A 200 -23.84 7.74 3.77
N PHE A 201 -23.94 6.45 3.43
CA PHE A 201 -23.20 5.81 2.32
C PHE A 201 -23.95 5.83 0.98
N PHE A 202 -25.00 6.65 0.88
CA PHE A 202 -25.84 6.77 -0.31
C PHE A 202 -26.06 8.22 -0.74
N THR A 203 -25.26 9.15 -0.23
CA THR A 203 -25.45 10.59 -0.43
C THR A 203 -25.04 11.07 -1.83
N THR A 204 -24.26 10.27 -2.56
CA THR A 204 -23.68 10.68 -3.86
C THR A 204 -24.74 10.88 -4.94
N PRO A 205 -24.46 11.67 -6.00
CA PRO A 205 -25.44 11.95 -7.06
C PRO A 205 -25.95 10.71 -7.80
N GLY A 206 -25.11 9.68 -7.93
CA GLY A 206 -25.49 8.40 -8.56
C GLY A 206 -26.34 7.48 -7.68
N GLN A 207 -26.65 7.92 -6.46
CA GLN A 207 -27.43 7.16 -5.47
C GLN A 207 -28.66 7.98 -5.03
N ARG A 208 -28.73 8.45 -3.78
CA ARG A 208 -29.86 9.25 -3.27
C ARG A 208 -29.69 10.75 -3.45
N ASN A 209 -28.53 11.20 -3.93
CA ASN A 209 -28.21 12.61 -4.20
C ASN A 209 -28.56 13.54 -3.01
N ASN A 210 -28.13 13.16 -1.82
CA ASN A 210 -28.36 13.94 -0.61
C ASN A 210 -27.34 15.08 -0.52
N THR A 211 -27.64 16.19 -1.20
CA THR A 211 -26.75 17.36 -1.27
C THR A 211 -26.58 18.07 0.07
N VAL A 212 -27.51 17.89 1.02
CA VAL A 212 -27.42 18.47 2.37
C VAL A 212 -26.23 17.88 3.13
N VAL A 213 -26.09 16.55 3.11
CA VAL A 213 -25.00 15.86 3.81
C VAL A 213 -23.74 15.76 2.96
N LEU A 214 -23.88 15.51 1.65
CA LEU A 214 -22.75 15.30 0.74
C LEU A 214 -21.75 16.47 0.77
N ARG A 215 -22.22 17.71 0.90
CA ARG A 215 -21.35 18.90 0.98
C ARG A 215 -20.35 18.82 2.14
N TYR A 216 -20.77 18.26 3.27
CA TYR A 216 -19.93 18.12 4.47
C TYR A 216 -18.97 16.94 4.36
N GLN A 217 -19.41 15.86 3.74
CA GLN A 217 -18.54 14.73 3.41
C GLN A 217 -17.43 15.17 2.43
N GLN A 218 -17.77 15.93 1.40
CA GLN A 218 -16.80 16.49 0.45
C GLN A 218 -15.81 17.43 1.16
N ARG A 219 -16.32 18.32 2.03
CA ARG A 219 -15.48 19.22 2.83
C ARG A 219 -14.48 18.44 3.71
N PHE A 220 -14.91 17.34 4.32
CA PHE A 220 -14.05 16.44 5.11
C PHE A 220 -12.95 15.80 4.26
N VAL A 221 -13.32 15.20 3.12
CA VAL A 221 -12.36 14.56 2.20
C VAL A 221 -11.39 15.59 1.62
N ASP A 222 -11.87 16.78 1.25
CA ASP A 222 -11.02 17.86 0.74
C ASP A 222 -10.00 18.34 1.78
N LYS A 223 -10.39 18.40 3.05
CA LYS A 223 -9.46 18.74 4.15
C LYS A 223 -8.43 17.64 4.37
N MET A 224 -8.83 16.37 4.35
CA MET A 224 -7.89 15.24 4.37
C MET A 224 -6.88 15.34 3.23
N LEU A 225 -7.33 15.59 2.00
CA LEU A 225 -6.48 15.70 0.82
C LEU A 225 -5.54 16.90 0.86
N ALA A 226 -5.98 18.03 1.43
CA ALA A 226 -5.10 19.20 1.63
C ALA A 226 -3.88 18.90 2.52
N HIS A 227 -3.99 17.91 3.40
CA HIS A 227 -2.88 17.37 4.16
C HIS A 227 -2.11 16.30 3.38
N SER A 228 -2.80 15.26 2.92
CA SER A 228 -2.14 14.06 2.37
C SER A 228 -1.49 14.26 1.00
N LEU A 229 -2.01 15.14 0.14
CA LEU A 229 -1.45 15.39 -1.20
C LEU A 229 -0.10 16.12 -1.17
N ARG A 230 0.33 16.63 -0.01
CA ARG A 230 1.67 17.19 0.19
C ARG A 230 2.76 16.11 0.33
N TYR A 231 2.36 14.85 0.43
CA TYR A 231 3.23 13.72 0.68
C TYR A 231 3.18 12.69 -0.44
N ASP A 232 4.33 12.05 -0.68
CA ASP A 232 4.56 11.16 -1.81
C ASP A 232 4.43 9.67 -1.44
N HIS A 233 4.11 9.35 -0.19
CA HIS A 233 4.07 7.99 0.37
C HIS A 233 2.67 7.57 0.85
N VAL A 234 1.62 8.06 0.20
CA VAL A 234 0.22 7.83 0.60
C VAL A 234 -0.56 7.02 -0.45
N LEU A 235 -1.27 5.99 0.01
CA LEU A 235 -2.25 5.20 -0.74
C LEU A 235 -3.65 5.46 -0.18
N TYR A 236 -4.69 5.30 -1.01
CA TYR A 236 -6.08 5.53 -0.60
C TYR A 236 -6.94 4.27 -0.76
N CYS A 237 -7.79 4.00 0.21
CA CYS A 237 -8.85 2.99 0.17
C CYS A 237 -10.16 3.70 0.53
N MET A 238 -11.20 3.56 -0.27
CA MET A 238 -12.39 4.39 -0.04
C MET A 238 -13.07 4.02 1.27
N ASP A 239 -13.24 2.72 1.52
CA ASP A 239 -13.91 2.25 2.72
C ASP A 239 -13.10 1.19 3.48
N ASN A 240 -13.34 1.11 4.78
CA ASN A 240 -13.12 -0.11 5.57
C ASN A 240 -14.29 -1.09 5.37
N GLU A 241 -14.00 -2.29 4.86
CA GLU A 241 -14.93 -3.45 4.83
C GLU A 241 -16.32 -3.13 4.29
N THR A 242 -16.38 -2.61 3.07
CA THR A 242 -17.61 -2.14 2.46
C THR A 242 -18.48 -3.28 1.94
N SER A 243 -19.78 -3.16 2.20
CA SER A 243 -20.84 -3.85 1.44
C SER A 243 -21.67 -2.82 0.65
N GLY A 244 -21.08 -1.64 0.41
CA GLY A 244 -21.66 -0.51 -0.28
C GLY A 244 -22.09 -0.85 -1.71
N GLU A 245 -22.89 0.05 -2.27
CA GLU A 245 -23.06 0.06 -3.73
C GLU A 245 -21.76 0.52 -4.38
N GLU A 246 -21.44 -0.02 -5.55
CA GLU A 246 -20.23 0.35 -6.28
C GLU A 246 -20.15 1.86 -6.58
N ALA A 247 -21.31 2.49 -6.79
CA ALA A 247 -21.41 3.92 -7.07
C ALA A 247 -20.80 4.80 -5.96
N TRP A 248 -20.84 4.35 -4.70
CA TRP A 248 -20.24 5.08 -3.57
C TRP A 248 -18.72 5.16 -3.70
N GLY A 249 -18.05 4.01 -3.79
CA GLY A 249 -16.59 3.94 -3.96
C GLY A 249 -16.14 4.60 -5.26
N ALA A 250 -16.90 4.44 -6.35
CA ALA A 250 -16.62 5.07 -7.64
C ALA A 250 -16.64 6.61 -7.57
N PHE A 251 -17.59 7.18 -6.84
CA PHE A 251 -17.67 8.63 -6.63
C PHE A 251 -16.46 9.17 -5.88
N TRP A 252 -16.07 8.55 -4.76
CA TRP A 252 -14.94 9.02 -3.97
C TRP A 252 -13.60 8.81 -4.68
N ALA A 253 -13.44 7.70 -5.40
CA ALA A 253 -12.27 7.47 -6.24
C ALA A 253 -12.13 8.58 -7.30
N ALA A 254 -13.22 8.93 -7.99
CA ALA A 254 -13.23 10.02 -8.97
C ALA A 254 -12.93 11.39 -8.32
N HIS A 255 -13.53 11.67 -7.16
CA HIS A 255 -13.30 12.92 -6.42
C HIS A 255 -11.84 13.07 -6.00
N ILE A 256 -11.23 12.02 -5.42
CA ILE A 256 -9.83 12.02 -5.01
C ILE A 256 -8.90 12.15 -6.22
N HIS A 257 -9.18 11.43 -7.31
CA HIS A 257 -8.40 11.54 -8.55
C HIS A 257 -8.45 12.95 -9.12
N GLN A 258 -9.63 13.58 -9.13
CA GLN A 258 -9.79 14.96 -9.58
C GLN A 258 -8.97 15.92 -8.71
N ARG A 259 -9.10 15.86 -7.38
CA ARG A 259 -8.35 16.71 -6.45
C ARG A 259 -6.84 16.52 -6.55
N ALA A 260 -6.38 15.28 -6.71
CA ALA A 260 -4.97 14.99 -6.95
C ALA A 260 -4.48 15.60 -8.27
N THR A 261 -5.26 15.48 -9.35
CA THR A 261 -4.96 16.08 -10.64
C THR A 261 -4.88 17.61 -10.56
N GLU A 262 -5.83 18.24 -9.87
CA GLU A 262 -5.83 19.69 -9.60
C GLU A 262 -4.59 20.13 -8.81
N ALA A 263 -4.08 19.27 -7.93
CA ALA A 263 -2.84 19.48 -7.17
C ALA A 263 -1.56 19.07 -7.95
N GLY A 264 -1.68 18.62 -9.20
CA GLY A 264 -0.54 18.14 -10.00
C GLY A 264 0.09 16.85 -9.47
N LYS A 265 -0.67 16.04 -8.71
CA LYS A 265 -0.24 14.77 -8.12
C LYS A 265 -0.95 13.59 -8.78
N LYS A 266 -0.22 12.49 -8.92
CA LYS A 266 -0.78 11.17 -9.20
C LYS A 266 -0.86 10.41 -7.88
N VAL A 267 -1.99 9.78 -7.61
CA VAL A 267 -2.25 8.99 -6.40
C VAL A 267 -2.76 7.61 -6.78
N HIS A 268 -2.62 6.65 -5.86
CA HIS A 268 -3.04 5.29 -6.10
C HIS A 268 -4.12 4.85 -5.11
N MET A 269 -5.15 4.19 -5.64
CA MET A 269 -6.35 3.88 -4.87
C MET A 269 -6.86 2.46 -5.03
N THR A 270 -7.64 2.02 -4.03
CA THR A 270 -8.32 0.72 -3.98
C THR A 270 -9.68 0.84 -3.30
N GLU A 271 -10.37 -0.29 -3.18
CA GLU A 271 -11.53 -0.50 -2.33
C GLU A 271 -11.35 -1.80 -1.51
N MET A 272 -11.99 -1.88 -0.33
CA MET A 272 -11.97 -3.08 0.52
C MET A 272 -13.37 -3.69 0.69
N TRP A 273 -13.72 -4.66 -0.16
CA TRP A 273 -14.99 -5.37 -0.09
C TRP A 273 -15.05 -6.37 1.07
N ASP A 274 -16.18 -6.44 1.78
CA ASP A 274 -16.38 -7.27 2.99
C ASP A 274 -16.49 -8.78 2.72
N ALA A 275 -16.69 -9.22 1.47
CA ALA A 275 -16.85 -10.64 1.17
C ALA A 275 -15.58 -11.46 1.52
N TRP A 276 -15.70 -12.45 2.41
CA TRP A 276 -14.59 -13.30 2.86
C TRP A 276 -14.06 -14.29 1.81
N ASP A 277 -14.84 -14.55 0.77
CA ASP A 277 -14.40 -15.31 -0.41
C ASP A 277 -13.95 -14.33 -1.49
N LEU A 278 -12.66 -14.37 -1.85
CA LEU A 278 -12.09 -13.52 -2.90
C LEU A 278 -12.72 -13.77 -4.28
N LYS A 279 -13.38 -14.91 -4.49
CA LYS A 279 -14.06 -15.25 -5.74
C LYS A 279 -15.47 -14.65 -5.84
N ALA A 280 -15.97 -14.06 -4.75
CA ALA A 280 -17.27 -13.43 -4.75
C ALA A 280 -17.35 -12.29 -5.78
N PRO A 281 -18.47 -12.11 -6.49
CA PRO A 281 -18.62 -11.07 -7.52
C PRO A 281 -18.33 -9.64 -7.05
N GLN A 282 -18.46 -9.36 -5.75
CA GLN A 282 -18.19 -8.03 -5.18
C GLN A 282 -16.74 -7.58 -5.41
N HIS A 283 -15.76 -8.49 -5.28
CA HIS A 283 -14.35 -8.16 -5.49
C HIS A 283 -14.03 -7.75 -6.94
N ARG A 284 -14.86 -8.19 -7.91
CA ARG A 284 -14.71 -7.79 -9.32
C ARG A 284 -14.92 -6.30 -9.54
N ARG A 285 -15.63 -5.62 -8.66
CA ARG A 285 -15.78 -4.15 -8.68
C ARG A 285 -14.45 -3.42 -8.54
N THR A 286 -13.44 -4.07 -7.96
CA THR A 286 -12.04 -3.60 -7.96
C THR A 286 -11.22 -4.28 -9.07
N PHE A 287 -11.39 -5.60 -9.24
CA PHE A 287 -10.54 -6.38 -10.15
C PHE A 287 -10.77 -6.08 -11.64
N ASP A 288 -11.98 -5.70 -12.03
CA ASP A 288 -12.35 -5.44 -13.42
C ASP A 288 -12.23 -3.96 -13.81
N HIS A 289 -11.91 -3.09 -12.84
CA HIS A 289 -11.84 -1.63 -12.99
C HIS A 289 -10.43 -1.04 -12.74
N PRO A 290 -9.39 -1.44 -13.49
CA PRO A 290 -8.04 -0.89 -13.35
C PRO A 290 -7.90 0.57 -13.78
N GLU A 291 -8.87 1.12 -14.51
CA GLU A 291 -8.97 2.55 -14.79
C GLU A 291 -9.36 3.38 -13.56
N ARG A 292 -9.91 2.74 -12.52
CA ARG A 292 -10.37 3.36 -11.29
C ARG A 292 -9.49 3.01 -10.09
N TYR A 293 -9.05 1.76 -10.01
CA TYR A 293 -8.27 1.26 -8.88
C TYR A 293 -6.89 0.81 -9.35
N ASP A 294 -5.84 1.36 -8.75
CA ASP A 294 -4.46 1.07 -9.14
C ASP A 294 -3.92 -0.22 -8.54
N PHE A 295 -4.52 -0.69 -7.45
CA PHE A 295 -4.16 -1.92 -6.76
C PHE A 295 -5.39 -2.62 -6.21
N ALA A 296 -5.23 -3.88 -5.81
CA ALA A 296 -6.28 -4.66 -5.16
C ALA A 296 -5.97 -4.82 -3.67
N ASP A 297 -6.95 -4.62 -2.80
CA ASP A 297 -6.87 -5.05 -1.40
C ASP A 297 -7.63 -6.37 -1.23
N VAL A 298 -6.97 -7.37 -0.65
CA VAL A 298 -7.53 -8.71 -0.43
C VAL A 298 -7.51 -9.12 1.04
N SER A 299 -7.53 -8.15 1.95
CA SER A 299 -7.44 -8.39 3.39
C SER A 299 -8.50 -9.36 3.91
N GLN A 300 -9.69 -9.40 3.29
CA GLN A 300 -10.75 -10.35 3.68
C GLN A 300 -10.39 -11.82 3.47
N ASN A 301 -9.38 -12.12 2.65
CA ASN A 301 -8.84 -13.48 2.57
C ASN A 301 -8.32 -13.98 3.91
N ASN A 302 -7.96 -13.09 4.83
CA ASN A 302 -7.46 -13.46 6.16
C ASN A 302 -8.56 -13.99 7.10
N HIS A 303 -9.80 -14.18 6.62
CA HIS A 303 -10.76 -15.07 7.29
C HIS A 303 -10.47 -16.56 6.98
N GLN A 304 -9.79 -16.85 5.88
CA GLN A 304 -9.41 -18.20 5.47
C GLN A 304 -8.16 -18.71 6.20
N LYS A 305 -7.91 -20.02 6.12
CA LYS A 305 -6.76 -20.69 6.74
C LYS A 305 -6.15 -21.74 5.80
N GLY A 306 -4.93 -22.14 6.12
CA GLY A 306 -4.27 -23.26 5.46
C GLY A 306 -4.16 -23.13 3.94
N GLN A 307 -4.33 -24.24 3.24
CA GLN A 307 -4.23 -24.30 1.77
C GLN A 307 -5.27 -23.41 1.07
N THR A 308 -6.50 -23.32 1.61
CA THR A 308 -7.55 -22.44 1.05
C THR A 308 -7.15 -20.96 1.03
N HIS A 309 -6.47 -20.48 2.08
CA HIS A 309 -5.94 -19.11 2.13
C HIS A 309 -4.96 -18.84 0.98
N TRP A 310 -4.06 -19.79 0.72
CA TRP A 310 -3.12 -19.71 -0.40
C TRP A 310 -3.84 -19.78 -1.76
N ASP A 311 -4.71 -20.77 -1.96
CA ASP A 311 -5.36 -21.02 -3.25
C ASP A 311 -6.26 -19.85 -3.68
N ASN A 312 -6.98 -19.24 -2.73
CA ASN A 312 -7.78 -18.06 -3.02
C ASN A 312 -6.91 -16.87 -3.42
N PHE A 313 -5.77 -16.67 -2.75
CA PHE A 313 -4.84 -15.61 -3.12
C PHE A 313 -4.22 -15.83 -4.50
N GLN A 314 -3.80 -17.06 -4.80
CA GLN A 314 -3.26 -17.38 -6.13
C GLN A 314 -4.30 -17.25 -7.24
N TRP A 315 -5.56 -17.57 -6.93
CA TRP A 315 -6.66 -17.31 -7.87
C TRP A 315 -6.76 -15.81 -8.22
N VAL A 316 -6.63 -14.89 -7.25
CA VAL A 316 -6.63 -13.44 -7.55
C VAL A 316 -5.40 -13.05 -8.38
N ARG A 317 -4.21 -13.59 -8.06
CA ARG A 317 -2.98 -13.29 -8.83
C ARG A 317 -3.11 -13.70 -10.29
N GLU A 318 -3.72 -14.85 -10.54
CA GLU A 318 -4.02 -15.35 -11.89
C GLU A 318 -5.11 -14.51 -12.57
N TYR A 319 -6.20 -14.19 -11.85
CA TYR A 319 -7.28 -13.35 -12.37
C TYR A 319 -6.77 -11.99 -12.85
N LEU A 320 -5.82 -11.40 -12.12
CA LEU A 320 -5.21 -10.11 -12.45
C LEU A 320 -4.03 -10.20 -13.44
N ALA A 321 -3.66 -11.40 -13.92
CA ALA A 321 -2.44 -11.58 -14.70
C ALA A 321 -2.42 -10.83 -16.05
N ALA A 322 -3.58 -10.59 -16.66
CA ALA A 322 -3.68 -9.81 -17.90
C ALA A 322 -3.40 -8.31 -17.71
N ARG A 323 -3.59 -7.79 -16.48
CA ARG A 323 -3.34 -6.39 -16.10
C ARG A 323 -2.71 -6.38 -14.70
N PRO A 324 -1.44 -6.81 -14.61
CA PRO A 324 -0.78 -7.00 -13.32
C PRO A 324 -0.62 -5.66 -12.61
N ARG A 325 -0.94 -5.66 -11.32
CA ARG A 325 -0.86 -4.51 -10.42
C ARG A 325 -0.66 -5.01 -8.98
N PRO A 326 -0.32 -4.14 -8.02
CA PRO A 326 -0.08 -4.58 -6.66
C PRO A 326 -1.31 -5.22 -6.04
N ILE A 327 -1.09 -6.24 -5.21
CA ILE A 327 -2.12 -6.85 -4.38
C ILE A 327 -1.67 -6.71 -2.93
N ASN A 328 -2.40 -5.90 -2.19
CA ASN A 328 -2.13 -5.56 -0.80
C ASN A 328 -2.99 -6.40 0.15
N THR A 329 -2.46 -6.66 1.34
CA THR A 329 -3.24 -7.13 2.48
C THR A 329 -2.90 -6.25 3.68
N VAL A 330 -3.71 -5.22 3.89
CA VAL A 330 -3.57 -4.24 4.96
C VAL A 330 -4.06 -4.78 6.33
N LYS A 331 -4.90 -5.83 6.35
CA LYS A 331 -5.40 -6.46 7.59
C LYS A 331 -5.11 -7.97 7.60
N THR A 332 -4.05 -8.37 8.30
CA THR A 332 -3.81 -9.78 8.66
C THR A 332 -4.36 -10.07 10.05
N TYR A 333 -5.46 -10.83 10.09
CA TYR A 333 -6.11 -11.31 11.32
C TYR A 333 -5.43 -12.52 11.92
N GLY A 334 -5.68 -12.74 13.20
CA GLY A 334 -5.21 -13.88 13.98
C GLY A 334 -4.51 -13.39 15.23
N ALA A 335 -5.15 -13.60 16.37
CA ALA A 335 -4.60 -13.34 17.68
C ALA A 335 -5.35 -14.16 18.71
N ASP A 336 -4.67 -14.70 19.71
CA ASP A 336 -5.28 -15.52 20.77
C ASP A 336 -6.35 -14.74 21.56
N THR A 337 -6.27 -13.41 21.53
CA THR A 337 -7.22 -12.48 22.18
C THR A 337 -8.46 -12.18 21.33
N GLY A 338 -8.51 -12.65 20.07
CA GLY A 338 -9.51 -12.28 19.08
C GLY A 338 -10.37 -13.44 18.60
N ARG A 339 -11.38 -13.11 17.78
CA ARG A 339 -12.35 -14.08 17.24
C ARG A 339 -12.00 -14.64 15.85
N PHE A 340 -10.93 -14.17 15.22
CA PHE A 340 -10.63 -14.43 13.81
C PHE A 340 -9.44 -15.39 13.60
N GLY A 341 -9.26 -16.32 14.54
CA GLY A 341 -8.10 -17.22 14.59
C GLY A 341 -7.11 -16.81 15.67
N ASN A 342 -6.05 -17.59 15.83
CA ASN A 342 -5.04 -17.46 16.88
C ASN A 342 -3.75 -16.78 16.38
N ASP A 343 -2.77 -16.57 17.26
CA ASP A 343 -1.49 -15.95 16.92
C ASP A 343 -0.80 -16.68 15.75
N ARG A 344 -0.86 -18.01 15.78
CA ARG A 344 -0.33 -18.89 14.73
C ARG A 344 -1.02 -18.65 13.39
N ASP A 345 -2.34 -18.56 13.35
CA ASP A 345 -3.08 -18.22 12.13
C ASP A 345 -2.59 -16.89 11.52
N GLY A 346 -2.36 -15.88 12.38
CA GLY A 346 -1.86 -14.56 11.96
C GLY A 346 -0.48 -14.63 11.31
N LEU A 347 0.46 -15.34 11.94
CA LEU A 347 1.81 -15.55 11.40
C LEU A 347 1.78 -16.33 10.08
N GLU A 348 1.01 -17.42 10.02
CA GLU A 348 0.95 -18.24 8.80
C GLU A 348 0.31 -17.48 7.62
N ARG A 349 -0.72 -16.64 7.88
CA ARG A 349 -1.35 -15.81 6.85
C ARG A 349 -0.38 -14.78 6.30
N PHE A 350 0.34 -14.08 7.17
CA PHE A 350 1.38 -13.12 6.80
C PHE A 350 2.41 -13.75 5.85
N TRP A 351 2.96 -14.91 6.22
CA TRP A 351 3.95 -15.60 5.41
C TRP A 351 3.41 -16.18 4.10
N ARG A 352 2.20 -16.76 4.10
CA ARG A 352 1.56 -17.25 2.87
C ARG A 352 1.32 -16.13 1.87
N HIS A 353 0.96 -14.93 2.31
CA HIS A 353 0.80 -13.78 1.43
C HIS A 353 2.14 -13.28 0.89
N ILE A 354 3.18 -13.16 1.73
CA ILE A 354 4.53 -12.77 1.30
C ILE A 354 5.07 -13.75 0.25
N ILE A 355 5.16 -15.03 0.58
CA ILE A 355 5.64 -16.07 -0.35
C ILE A 355 4.70 -16.24 -1.54
N GLY A 356 3.42 -15.94 -1.35
CA GLY A 356 2.41 -15.97 -2.39
C GLY A 356 2.56 -14.85 -3.42
N GLY A 357 3.41 -13.85 -3.19
CA GLY A 357 3.64 -12.74 -4.10
C GLY A 357 2.71 -11.54 -3.89
N ALA A 358 2.32 -11.27 -2.65
CA ALA A 358 1.67 -10.01 -2.27
C ALA A 358 2.68 -8.84 -2.30
N ALA A 359 2.18 -7.65 -2.63
CA ALA A 359 2.96 -6.41 -2.62
C ALA A 359 3.06 -5.80 -1.23
N SER A 360 2.14 -6.18 -0.32
CA SER A 360 2.17 -5.79 1.07
C SER A 360 1.64 -6.88 1.99
N ALA A 361 2.07 -6.86 3.25
CA ALA A 361 1.46 -7.62 4.35
C ALA A 361 1.58 -6.87 5.68
N ARG A 362 0.43 -6.59 6.31
CA ARG A 362 0.38 -5.86 7.59
C ARG A 362 -0.46 -6.61 8.64
N PHE A 363 0.07 -6.76 9.85
CA PHE A 363 -0.68 -7.29 11.00
C PHE A 363 -1.79 -6.34 11.45
N HIS A 364 -3.02 -6.85 11.53
CA HIS A 364 -4.16 -6.10 12.06
C HIS A 364 -3.98 -5.80 13.55
N ARG A 365 -4.65 -4.75 14.05
CA ARG A 365 -4.54 -4.33 15.45
C ARG A 365 -5.14 -5.35 16.43
N PRO A 366 -4.70 -5.36 17.69
CA PRO A 366 -5.39 -6.07 18.76
C PRO A 366 -6.84 -5.57 18.94
N THR A 367 -7.74 -6.39 19.44
CA THR A 367 -7.54 -7.80 19.83
C THR A 367 -7.64 -8.79 18.67
N SER A 368 -7.93 -8.33 17.45
CA SER A 368 -8.21 -9.22 16.31
C SER A 368 -6.99 -9.61 15.46
N GLY A 369 -5.84 -8.99 15.71
CA GLY A 369 -4.56 -9.33 15.10
C GLY A 369 -3.39 -8.96 16.01
N LEU A 370 -2.17 -9.30 15.58
CA LEU A 370 -0.96 -9.18 16.38
C LEU A 370 -0.43 -7.74 16.55
N GLY A 371 -0.92 -6.78 15.76
CA GLY A 371 -0.41 -5.41 15.76
C GLY A 371 1.11 -5.35 15.58
N LEU A 372 1.80 -4.77 16.56
CA LEU A 372 3.26 -4.74 16.64
C LEU A 372 3.77 -5.52 17.87
N SER A 373 3.17 -6.69 18.14
CA SER A 373 3.64 -7.60 19.19
C SER A 373 5.04 -8.16 18.90
N GLU A 374 5.65 -8.82 19.89
CA GLU A 374 6.96 -9.48 19.72
C GLU A 374 6.96 -10.49 18.55
N SER A 375 5.88 -11.26 18.41
CA SER A 375 5.73 -12.23 17.31
C SER A 375 5.62 -11.54 15.94
N ALA A 376 4.89 -10.43 15.85
CA ALA A 376 4.81 -9.63 14.62
C ALA A 376 6.18 -9.01 14.28
N VAL A 377 6.89 -8.48 15.27
CA VAL A 377 8.25 -7.94 15.13
C VAL A 377 9.22 -9.00 14.62
N ALA A 378 9.20 -10.20 15.19
CA ALA A 378 10.02 -11.33 14.76
C ALA A 378 9.74 -11.70 13.29
N ALA A 379 8.46 -11.79 12.91
CA ALA A 379 8.06 -12.10 11.54
C ALA A 379 8.52 -11.04 10.53
N ILE A 380 8.41 -9.75 10.86
CA ILE A 380 8.90 -8.66 9.99
C ILE A 380 10.42 -8.74 9.83
N LYS A 381 11.17 -8.92 10.93
CA LYS A 381 12.64 -9.09 10.89
C LYS A 381 13.04 -10.29 10.03
N ALA A 382 12.37 -11.43 10.19
CA ALA A 382 12.61 -12.61 9.38
C ALA A 382 12.32 -12.38 7.89
N ALA A 383 11.22 -11.69 7.55
CA ALA A 383 10.89 -11.34 6.18
C ALA A 383 11.96 -10.42 5.55
N ARG A 384 12.48 -9.44 6.29
CA ARG A 384 13.59 -8.58 5.82
C ARG A 384 14.91 -9.34 5.65
N LYS A 385 15.21 -10.29 6.55
CA LYS A 385 16.37 -11.19 6.41
C LYS A 385 16.24 -12.04 5.14
N LEU A 386 15.08 -12.61 4.87
CA LEU A 386 14.80 -13.36 3.64
C LEU A 386 14.98 -12.46 2.39
N GLU A 387 14.35 -11.30 2.39
CA GLU A 387 14.40 -10.32 1.30
C GLU A 387 15.83 -9.85 0.97
N SER A 388 16.71 -9.78 1.97
CA SER A 388 18.12 -9.40 1.79
C SER A 388 18.92 -10.37 0.89
N LEU A 389 18.42 -11.60 0.71
CA LEU A 389 19.05 -12.64 -0.11
C LEU A 389 18.20 -13.02 -1.33
N VAL A 390 16.89 -13.03 -1.17
CA VAL A 390 15.92 -13.33 -2.23
C VAL A 390 14.88 -12.23 -2.22
N ARG A 391 15.02 -11.28 -3.14
CA ARG A 391 14.04 -10.20 -3.31
C ARG A 391 12.73 -10.79 -3.83
N LEU A 392 11.64 -10.52 -3.10
CA LEU A 392 10.34 -11.13 -3.36
C LEU A 392 9.76 -10.71 -4.73
N TRP A 393 10.14 -9.55 -5.25
CA TRP A 393 9.77 -9.09 -6.59
C TRP A 393 10.61 -9.69 -7.74
N ASP A 394 11.67 -10.45 -7.43
CA ASP A 394 12.49 -11.16 -8.41
C ASP A 394 12.09 -12.64 -8.56
N VAL A 395 11.07 -13.11 -7.83
CA VAL A 395 10.62 -14.51 -7.79
C VAL A 395 9.11 -14.63 -7.97
N GLU A 396 8.64 -15.81 -8.37
CA GLU A 396 7.22 -16.12 -8.55
C GLU A 396 6.79 -17.32 -7.69
N PRO A 397 5.54 -17.38 -7.21
CA PRO A 397 5.03 -18.55 -6.49
C PRO A 397 5.17 -19.83 -7.29
N ALA A 398 5.75 -20.85 -6.67
CA ALA A 398 6.30 -21.99 -7.36
C ALA A 398 6.09 -23.31 -6.61
N ASN A 399 4.95 -23.47 -5.93
CA ASN A 399 4.63 -24.73 -5.22
C ASN A 399 4.68 -25.98 -6.12
N HIS A 400 4.54 -25.83 -7.44
CA HIS A 400 4.71 -26.93 -8.41
C HIS A 400 6.13 -27.51 -8.46
N LEU A 401 7.12 -26.82 -7.87
CA LEU A 401 8.50 -27.32 -7.70
C LEU A 401 8.69 -28.13 -6.43
N LEU A 402 7.66 -28.24 -5.58
CA LEU A 402 7.72 -29.02 -4.36
C LEU A 402 7.12 -30.41 -4.57
N SER A 403 7.85 -31.45 -4.19
CA SER A 403 7.36 -32.84 -4.09
C SER A 403 7.23 -33.26 -2.63
N ASP A 404 6.52 -34.36 -2.39
CA ASP A 404 6.35 -34.95 -1.05
C ASP A 404 5.78 -33.96 -0.02
N ARG A 405 4.95 -33.04 -0.51
CA ARG A 405 4.39 -31.92 0.22
C ARG A 405 2.92 -32.17 0.53
N ALA A 406 2.58 -32.25 1.82
CA ALA A 406 1.19 -32.24 2.26
C ALA A 406 0.54 -30.84 2.11
N ALA A 407 -0.79 -30.79 2.15
CA ALA A 407 -1.53 -29.52 2.15
C ALA A 407 -1.08 -28.66 3.34
N ASN A 408 -0.77 -27.38 3.07
CA ASN A 408 -0.23 -26.43 4.07
C ASN A 408 1.10 -26.84 4.75
N GLU A 409 1.89 -27.76 4.18
CA GLU A 409 3.20 -28.12 4.76
C GLU A 409 4.30 -27.10 4.43
N ALA A 410 4.38 -26.67 3.17
CA ALA A 410 5.37 -25.69 2.74
C ALA A 410 4.85 -24.81 1.60
N TYR A 411 5.47 -23.65 1.42
CA TYR A 411 5.16 -22.70 0.36
C TYR A 411 6.45 -22.18 -0.25
N LEU A 412 6.49 -22.04 -1.58
CA LEU A 412 7.69 -21.64 -2.31
C LEU A 412 7.40 -20.47 -3.23
N ALA A 413 8.32 -19.50 -3.27
CA ALA A 413 8.53 -18.60 -4.40
C ALA A 413 9.91 -18.86 -5.00
N ALA A 414 10.04 -18.79 -6.32
CA ALA A 414 11.25 -19.14 -7.02
C ALA A 414 11.49 -18.32 -8.29
N ARG A 415 12.77 -18.09 -8.57
CA ARG A 415 13.32 -17.88 -9.90
C ARG A 415 14.31 -19.01 -10.15
N ARG A 416 13.90 -19.97 -10.99
CA ARG A 416 14.68 -21.20 -11.24
C ARG A 416 16.13 -20.88 -11.58
N GLY A 417 17.05 -21.55 -10.89
CA GLY A 417 18.50 -21.37 -11.08
C GLY A 417 19.09 -20.10 -10.47
N THR A 418 18.31 -19.25 -9.80
CA THR A 418 18.78 -18.01 -9.18
C THR A 418 18.54 -17.99 -7.67
N GLY A 419 17.27 -17.98 -7.25
CA GLY A 419 16.89 -17.80 -5.86
C GLY A 419 15.53 -18.42 -5.56
N TYR A 420 15.38 -18.98 -4.36
CA TYR A 420 14.14 -19.58 -3.87
C TYR A 420 13.88 -19.14 -2.44
N ALA A 421 12.63 -18.77 -2.15
CA ALA A 421 12.15 -18.41 -0.83
C ALA A 421 11.14 -19.48 -0.38
N LEU A 422 11.52 -20.28 0.61
CA LEU A 422 10.73 -21.39 1.13
C LEU A 422 10.20 -21.04 2.53
N TYR A 423 8.95 -21.39 2.81
CA TYR A 423 8.34 -21.23 4.13
C TYR A 423 7.64 -22.51 4.58
N PHE A 424 7.91 -22.93 5.82
CA PHE A 424 7.20 -23.99 6.53
C PHE A 424 6.38 -23.39 7.67
N PRO A 425 5.05 -23.60 7.70
CA PRO A 425 4.22 -23.18 8.82
C PRO A 425 4.53 -23.91 10.13
N ASN A 426 5.00 -25.16 10.10
CA ASN A 426 5.20 -25.97 11.32
C ASN A 426 6.39 -26.94 11.28
N GLY A 427 7.49 -26.55 10.63
CA GLY A 427 8.51 -27.49 10.20
C GLY A 427 7.97 -28.44 9.14
N GLY A 428 8.72 -29.52 8.84
CA GLY A 428 8.37 -30.47 7.79
C GLY A 428 9.56 -30.80 6.90
N SER A 429 9.30 -31.54 5.82
CA SER A 429 10.31 -31.94 4.86
C SER A 429 9.71 -32.12 3.49
N VAL A 430 10.21 -31.37 2.50
CA VAL A 430 9.73 -31.46 1.10
C VAL A 430 10.90 -31.70 0.15
N GLY A 431 10.63 -32.28 -1.01
CA GLY A 431 11.56 -32.28 -2.13
C GLY A 431 11.45 -30.97 -2.90
N LEU A 432 12.58 -30.35 -3.26
CA LEU A 432 12.65 -29.22 -4.18
C LEU A 432 13.22 -29.68 -5.52
N ASP A 433 12.44 -29.53 -6.59
CA ASP A 433 12.87 -29.85 -7.95
C ASP A 433 13.90 -28.84 -8.47
N LEU A 434 15.18 -29.23 -8.46
CA LEU A 434 16.29 -28.48 -9.03
C LEU A 434 16.86 -29.15 -10.29
N LYS A 435 16.14 -30.07 -10.95
CA LYS A 435 16.65 -30.83 -12.12
C LYS A 435 17.18 -29.93 -13.23
N ASP A 436 16.48 -28.83 -13.52
CA ASP A 436 16.89 -27.86 -14.55
C ASP A 436 17.69 -26.67 -13.99
N ALA A 437 18.20 -26.79 -12.76
CA ALA A 437 18.95 -25.76 -12.08
C ALA A 437 20.28 -26.33 -11.56
N PRO A 438 21.22 -26.75 -12.42
CA PRO A 438 22.48 -27.34 -11.98
C PRO A 438 23.38 -26.33 -11.26
N GLY A 439 24.23 -26.86 -10.38
CA GLY A 439 25.20 -26.11 -9.60
C GLY A 439 24.86 -26.11 -8.11
N ARG A 440 25.73 -25.48 -7.33
CA ARG A 440 25.66 -25.50 -5.88
C ARG A 440 24.78 -24.37 -5.35
N PHE A 441 23.85 -24.67 -4.46
CA PHE A 441 23.01 -23.69 -3.78
C PHE A 441 23.31 -23.66 -2.29
N GLU A 442 23.34 -22.46 -1.73
CA GLU A 442 23.38 -22.25 -0.30
C GLU A 442 21.95 -22.08 0.22
N VAL A 443 21.65 -22.78 1.31
CA VAL A 443 20.40 -22.64 2.07
C VAL A 443 20.72 -21.91 3.37
N ARG A 444 20.03 -20.80 3.63
CA ARG A 444 20.08 -20.08 4.90
C ARG A 444 18.71 -20.12 5.57
N TRP A 445 18.64 -20.73 6.74
CA TRP A 445 17.43 -20.82 7.52
C TRP A 445 17.24 -19.62 8.43
N ILE A 446 15.99 -19.23 8.61
CA ILE A 446 15.53 -18.15 9.48
C ILE A 446 14.41 -18.73 10.34
N ASP A 447 14.56 -18.64 11.65
CA ASP A 447 13.46 -18.89 12.56
C ASP A 447 12.48 -17.70 12.46
N ALA A 448 11.32 -17.94 11.88
CA ALA A 448 10.33 -16.90 11.66
C ALA A 448 9.54 -16.53 12.94
N GLY A 449 9.66 -17.32 14.01
CA GLY A 449 9.11 -17.02 15.33
C GLY A 449 9.99 -16.09 16.17
N THR A 450 11.31 -16.11 15.97
CA THR A 450 12.26 -15.23 16.68
C THR A 450 12.81 -14.10 15.81
N GLY A 451 12.76 -14.26 14.49
CA GLY A 451 13.37 -13.33 13.55
C GLY A 451 14.86 -13.58 13.34
N GLU A 452 15.44 -14.65 13.89
CA GLU A 452 16.89 -14.90 13.89
C GLU A 452 17.39 -15.83 12.78
N TRP A 453 18.64 -15.62 12.37
CA TRP A 453 19.31 -16.57 11.47
C TRP A 453 19.62 -17.86 12.21
N ASP A 454 19.44 -18.99 11.53
CA ASP A 454 19.78 -20.32 12.05
C ASP A 454 20.91 -20.93 11.19
N LYS A 455 20.87 -22.25 10.95
CA LYS A 455 21.91 -22.98 10.24
C LYS A 455 22.01 -22.56 8.77
N ARG A 456 23.21 -22.76 8.23
CA ARG A 456 23.53 -22.68 6.80
C ARG A 456 23.90 -24.07 6.30
N GLU A 457 23.37 -24.45 5.15
CA GLU A 457 23.73 -25.70 4.49
C GLU A 457 23.85 -25.52 2.97
N THR A 458 24.20 -26.60 2.28
CA THR A 458 24.34 -26.63 0.82
C THR A 458 23.44 -27.72 0.25
N VAL A 459 22.80 -27.43 -0.87
CA VAL A 459 22.18 -28.45 -1.72
C VAL A 459 22.75 -28.39 -3.14
N GLU A 460 22.92 -29.56 -3.74
CA GLU A 460 23.34 -29.66 -5.15
C GLU A 460 22.11 -29.64 -6.05
N GLY A 461 22.14 -28.79 -7.08
CA GLY A 461 21.15 -28.77 -8.14
C GLY A 461 21.39 -29.86 -9.18
N GLY A 462 20.49 -29.97 -10.15
CA GLY A 462 20.50 -31.05 -11.15
C GLY A 462 19.70 -32.29 -10.75
N ALA A 463 19.14 -32.31 -9.54
CA ALA A 463 18.25 -33.36 -9.05
C ALA A 463 17.17 -32.77 -8.13
N VAL A 464 16.28 -33.61 -7.59
CA VAL A 464 15.41 -33.22 -6.49
C VAL A 464 16.22 -33.20 -5.20
N ALA A 465 16.22 -32.09 -4.47
CA ALA A 465 16.90 -31.93 -3.19
C ALA A 465 15.90 -31.96 -2.03
N THR A 466 16.13 -32.79 -1.02
CA THR A 466 15.30 -32.79 0.19
C THR A 466 15.66 -31.62 1.09
N LEU A 467 14.68 -30.81 1.44
CA LEU A 467 14.81 -29.69 2.37
C LEU A 467 13.98 -29.97 3.62
N LYS A 468 14.65 -30.04 4.76
CA LYS A 468 14.04 -30.30 6.06
C LYS A 468 14.22 -29.10 6.97
N ALA A 469 13.10 -28.56 7.47
CA ALA A 469 13.12 -27.49 8.45
C ALA A 469 13.91 -27.91 9.70
N PRO A 470 14.66 -26.98 10.35
CA PRO A 470 15.50 -27.31 11.51
C PRO A 470 14.74 -27.95 12.68
N ALA A 471 13.51 -27.51 12.94
CA ALA A 471 12.65 -28.04 14.00
C ALA A 471 11.17 -27.83 13.70
N GLN A 472 10.29 -28.22 14.63
CA GLN A 472 8.89 -27.77 14.63
C GLN A 472 8.82 -26.24 14.80
N GLY A 473 7.78 -25.59 14.27
CA GLY A 473 7.60 -24.14 14.33
C GLY A 473 7.66 -23.45 12.96
N HIS A 474 7.72 -22.12 12.95
CA HIS A 474 7.73 -21.34 11.71
C HIS A 474 9.15 -21.17 11.17
N TRP A 475 9.40 -21.62 9.95
CA TRP A 475 10.73 -21.55 9.34
C TRP A 475 10.67 -20.97 7.94
N ALA A 476 11.52 -19.98 7.67
CA ALA A 476 11.79 -19.50 6.32
C ALA A 476 13.20 -19.92 5.89
N ALA A 477 13.41 -20.09 4.59
CA ALA A 477 14.73 -20.33 4.02
C ALA A 477 14.94 -19.52 2.74
N ALA A 478 16.09 -18.85 2.68
CA ALA A 478 16.64 -18.29 1.45
C ALA A 478 17.56 -19.33 0.81
N ILE A 479 17.31 -19.68 -0.45
CA ILE A 479 18.12 -20.65 -1.20
C ILE A 479 18.70 -19.92 -2.40
N VAL A 480 20.00 -19.67 -2.42
CA VAL A 480 20.67 -18.85 -3.43
C VAL A 480 21.78 -19.61 -4.12
N LYS A 481 21.92 -19.42 -5.44
CA LYS A 481 23.00 -20.07 -6.19
C LYS A 481 24.36 -19.51 -5.78
N ASN A 482 25.30 -20.37 -5.40
CA ASN A 482 26.66 -19.95 -5.11
C ASN A 482 27.37 -19.56 -6.41
N THR A 483 27.67 -18.26 -6.57
CA THR A 483 28.44 -17.74 -7.71
C THR A 483 29.94 -17.69 -7.43
N THR A 484 30.37 -18.00 -6.21
CA THR A 484 31.78 -18.11 -5.82
C THR A 484 32.42 -19.40 -6.34
N GLY A 485 32.69 -19.42 -7.65
CA GLY A 485 33.44 -20.49 -8.30
C GLY A 485 34.14 -20.11 -9.61
N ARG A 486 34.06 -18.86 -10.08
CA ARG A 486 34.63 -18.47 -11.40
C ARG A 486 35.36 -17.13 -11.49
N GLY A 487 35.77 -16.50 -10.39
CA GLY A 487 36.39 -15.16 -10.46
C GLY A 487 37.47 -14.82 -9.43
N GLN A 488 37.95 -15.77 -8.62
CA GLN A 488 38.95 -15.49 -7.57
C GLN A 488 40.32 -16.16 -7.78
N SER A 489 40.69 -16.49 -9.03
CA SER A 489 42.03 -17.01 -9.35
C SER A 489 42.96 -16.02 -10.06
N GLU A 490 42.57 -14.76 -10.28
CA GLU A 490 43.41 -13.79 -11.02
C GLU A 490 43.73 -12.47 -10.29
N LYS A 491 43.48 -12.37 -8.98
CA LYS A 491 43.92 -11.19 -8.19
C LYS A 491 44.64 -11.54 -6.90
N ALA A 492 45.44 -12.61 -6.92
CA ALA A 492 46.44 -12.90 -5.90
C ALA A 492 47.85 -12.62 -6.43
N SER A 493 48.12 -11.37 -6.81
CA SER A 493 49.47 -10.85 -6.87
C SER A 493 49.40 -9.34 -6.70
N LEU A 494 50.29 -8.82 -5.86
CA LEU A 494 50.51 -7.40 -5.52
C LEU A 494 49.69 -6.85 -4.34
N ARG A 495 50.18 -7.07 -3.11
CA ARG A 495 51.02 -6.11 -2.37
C ARG A 495 51.11 -6.48 -0.89
N SER A 496 52.26 -7.04 -0.52
CA SER A 496 52.83 -6.88 0.82
C SER A 496 53.35 -5.44 0.96
N GLY A 497 52.87 -4.69 1.94
CA GLY A 497 53.33 -3.34 2.25
C GLY A 497 53.11 -3.01 3.71
N SER A 498 54.23 -2.80 4.40
CA SER A 498 54.42 -2.55 5.83
C SER A 498 53.66 -1.34 6.40
N GLY A 499 53.35 -1.42 7.70
CA GLY A 499 52.70 -0.37 8.47
C GLY A 499 53.47 0.95 8.54
N GLY A 500 52.72 2.04 8.43
CA GLY A 500 53.10 3.43 8.69
C GLY A 500 51.97 4.16 9.44
N PRO A 501 52.21 5.36 9.99
CA PRO A 501 51.44 5.92 11.10
C PRO A 501 50.01 6.36 10.71
N ALA A 502 49.11 6.37 11.70
CA ALA A 502 47.68 6.65 11.56
C ALA A 502 47.42 8.01 10.90
N GLY A 503 46.91 8.00 9.67
CA GLY A 503 46.45 9.19 8.97
C GLY A 503 45.11 9.72 9.50
N PRO A 504 44.79 11.01 9.23
CA PRO A 504 43.55 11.63 9.65
C PRO A 504 42.31 11.01 9.00
N ILE A 505 41.14 11.23 9.60
CA ILE A 505 39.82 10.86 9.07
C ILE A 505 39.64 11.50 7.68
N ARG A 506 39.17 10.74 6.69
CA ARG A 506 38.99 11.18 5.29
C ARG A 506 37.63 10.74 4.77
N LEU A 507 37.04 11.47 3.82
CA LEU A 507 35.80 11.04 3.17
C LEU A 507 36.03 9.73 2.37
N HIS A 508 35.08 8.81 2.37
CA HIS A 508 35.19 7.56 1.62
C HIS A 508 35.09 7.83 0.11
N PRO A 509 36.08 7.40 -0.70
CA PRO A 509 36.23 7.84 -2.10
C PRO A 509 35.10 7.37 -3.03
N GLU A 510 34.39 6.32 -2.64
CA GLU A 510 33.27 5.75 -3.42
C GLU A 510 31.90 5.97 -2.75
N ASN A 511 31.86 6.53 -1.55
CA ASN A 511 30.61 6.75 -0.82
C ASN A 511 30.73 8.00 0.09
N PRO A 512 30.29 9.18 -0.37
CA PRO A 512 30.52 10.44 0.35
C PRO A 512 29.78 10.55 1.69
N HIS A 513 28.93 9.57 2.05
CA HIS A 513 28.24 9.51 3.32
C HIS A 513 29.05 8.88 4.47
N TYR A 514 30.18 8.25 4.17
CA TYR A 514 31.02 7.59 5.17
C TYR A 514 32.42 8.21 5.24
N PHE A 515 33.01 8.13 6.42
CA PHE A 515 34.41 8.42 6.61
C PHE A 515 35.24 7.14 6.66
N LEU A 516 36.49 7.25 6.25
CA LEU A 516 37.51 6.25 6.47
C LEU A 516 38.33 6.66 7.69
N PHE A 517 38.38 5.78 8.68
CA PHE A 517 39.37 5.84 9.75
C PHE A 517 40.27 4.61 9.63
N ARG A 518 41.58 4.83 9.44
CA ARG A 518 42.55 3.75 9.18
C ARG A 518 42.16 2.86 7.99
N ASP A 519 41.67 3.49 6.93
CA ASP A 519 41.25 2.85 5.67
C ASP A 519 40.16 1.79 5.86
N ARG A 520 39.35 1.93 6.92
CA ARG A 520 38.13 1.16 7.16
C ARG A 520 36.93 2.11 7.27
N PRO A 521 35.77 1.74 6.69
CA PRO A 521 34.54 2.50 6.85
C PRO A 521 34.15 2.57 8.33
N THR A 522 33.81 3.78 8.80
CA THR A 522 33.23 4.04 10.12
C THR A 522 31.81 4.51 10.01
#